data_AF-A0A967ABX3-F1
#
_entry.id   AF-A0A967ABX3-F1
#
_cell.length_a   1.000
_cell.length_b   1.000
_cell.length_c   1.000
_cell.angle_alpha   90.00
_cell.angle_beta   90.00
_cell.angle_gamma   90.00
#
_symmetry.space_group_name_H-M   'P 1'
#
loop_
_entity.id
_entity.type
_entity.pdbx_description
1 polymer ?
#
loop_
_entity_poly.entity_id
_entity_poly.type
_entity_poly.pdbx_seq_one_letter_code
_entity_poly.pdbx_strand_id
1 'polypeptide(L)' 'MKNRIVRGVAGTFILISLVLAIYVHLNWLWFTAFVGANLLQSSLTKWCLLEDILSKFGIKK' A
#
# COMPACT_ATOMS: atom_id res chain seq x y z
N MET A 1 3.69 -3.72 -16.34
CA MET A 1 2.79 -4.59 -15.56
C MET A 1 2.86 -4.32 -14.05
N LYS A 2 4.02 -3.93 -13.50
CA LYS A 2 4.22 -3.55 -12.09
C LYS A 2 3.20 -2.57 -11.52
N ASN A 3 2.91 -1.46 -12.20
CA ASN A 3 1.96 -0.45 -11.69
C ASN A 3 0.54 -0.98 -11.47
N ARG A 4 0.10 -2.01 -12.22
CA ARG A 4 -1.22 -2.64 -12.02
C ARG A 4 -1.23 -3.53 -10.78
N ILE A 5 -0.18 -4.32 -10.60
CA ILE A 5 -0.01 -5.18 -9.41
C ILE A 5 0.13 -4.30 -8.16
N VAL A 6 0.95 -3.25 -8.23
CA VAL A 6 1.15 -2.29 -7.14
C VAL A 6 -0.16 -1.61 -6.76
N ARG A 7 -0.94 -1.11 -7.72
CA ARG A 7 -2.25 -0.50 -7.45
C ARG A 7 -3.25 -1.50 -6.86
N GLY A 8 -3.27 -2.74 -7.36
CA GLY A 8 -4.13 -3.80 -6.86
C GLY A 8 -3.79 -4.18 -5.42
N VAL A 9 -2.53 -4.49 -5.15
CA VAL A 9 -2.04 -4.86 -3.82
C VAL A 9 -2.24 -3.72 -2.82
N ALA A 10 -1.91 -2.48 -3.20
CA ALA A 10 -2.13 -1.32 -2.35
C ALA A 10 -3.60 -1.11 -1.99
N GLY A 11 -4.50 -1.21 -2.99
CA GLY A 11 -5.94 -1.08 -2.77
C GLY A 11 -6.49 -2.16 -1.84
N THR A 12 -6.09 -3.42 -2.05
CA THR A 12 -6.45 -4.54 -1.17
C THR A 12 -5.93 -4.34 0.25
N PHE A 13 -4.70 -3.86 0.41
CA PHE A 13 -4.10 -3.61 1.72
C PHE A 13 -4.84 -2.52 2.50
N ILE A 14 -5.28 -1.45 1.82
CA ILE A 14 -6.10 -0.38 2.39
C ILE A 14 -7.48 -0.92 2.80
N LEU A 15 -8.15 -1.71 1.95
CA LEU A 15 -9.45 -2.30 2.27
C LEU A 15 -9.39 -3.24 3.46
N ILE A 16 -8.39 -4.13 3.50
CA ILE A 16 -8.16 -5.03 4.64
C ILE A 16 -7.93 -4.20 5.91
N SER A 17 -7.11 -3.15 5.82
CA SER A 17 -6.82 -2.30 6.97
C SER A 17 -8.03 -1.53 7.47
N LEU A 18 -8.91 -1.10 6.57
CA LEU A 18 -10.16 -0.43 6.92
C LEU A 18 -11.15 -1.38 7.60
N VAL A 19 -11.30 -2.61 7.09
CA VAL A 19 -12.12 -3.64 7.74
C VAL A 19 -11.58 -3.94 9.14
N LEU A 20 -10.27 -4.10 9.30
CA LEU A 20 -9.68 -4.37 10.60
C LEU A 20 -9.81 -3.19 11.58
N ALA A 21 -9.83 -1.95 11.08
CA ALA A 21 -10.10 -0.77 11.91
C ALA A 21 -11.51 -0.78 12.50
N ILE A 22 -12.50 -1.31 11.77
CA ILE A 22 -13.88 -1.42 12.22
C ILE A 22 -14.05 -2.59 13.21
N TYR A 23 -13.43 -3.75 12.91
CA TYR A 23 -13.63 -4.98 13.69
C TYR A 23 -12.71 -5.11 14.91
N VAL A 24 -11.53 -4.49 14.91
CA VAL A 24 -10.53 -4.63 15.99
C VAL A 24 -10.39 -3.34 16.78
N HIS A 25 -9.92 -2.27 16.15
CA HIS A 25 -9.72 -0.99 16.83
C HIS A 25 -9.52 0.16 15.83
N LEU A 26 -10.16 1.31 16.07
CA LEU A 26 -10.10 2.47 15.18
C LEU A 26 -8.67 3.00 14.96
N ASN A 27 -7.74 2.70 15.87
CA ASN A 27 -6.32 3.05 15.76
C ASN A 27 -5.64 2.47 14.51
N TRP A 28 -6.21 1.44 13.88
CA TRP A 28 -5.72 0.91 12.60
C TRP A 28 -5.83 1.91 11.45
N LEU A 29 -6.67 2.94 11.57
CA LEU A 29 -6.73 4.03 10.58
C LEU A 29 -5.40 4.80 10.48
N TRP A 30 -4.62 4.89 11.56
CA TRP A 30 -3.28 5.49 11.50
C TRP A 30 -2.33 4.71 10.59
N PHE A 31 -2.44 3.38 10.60
CA PHE A 31 -1.68 2.52 9.71
C PHE A 31 -2.16 2.66 8.26
N THR A 32 -3.48 2.69 8.03
CA THR A 32 -4.06 2.96 6.72
C THR A 32 -3.65 4.33 6.17
N ALA A 33 -3.62 5.36 7.01
CA ALA A 33 -3.19 6.71 6.64
C ALA A 33 -1.70 6.76 6.31
N PHE A 34 -0.85 6.06 7.07
CA PHE A 34 0.58 5.95 6.79
C PHE A 34 0.82 5.27 5.43
N VAL A 35 0.16 4.14 5.16
CA VAL A 35 0.26 3.43 3.87
C VAL A 35 -0.27 4.32 2.73
N GLY A 36 -1.39 4.99 2.94
CA GLY A 36 -1.99 5.91 1.97
C GLY A 36 -1.09 7.11 1.64
N ALA A 37 -0.46 7.71 2.66
CA ALA A 37 0.48 8.81 2.47
C ALA A 37 1.72 8.38 1.66
N ASN A 38 2.26 7.19 1.94
CA ASN A 38 3.37 6.62 1.15
C ASN A 38 2.95 6.35 -0.31
N LEU A 39 1.70 5.92 -0.55
CA LEU A 39 1.17 5.77 -1.90
C LEU A 39 1.00 7.12 -2.62
N LEU A 40 0.54 8.14 -1.90
CA LEU A 40 0.33 9.48 -2.46
C LEU A 40 1.67 10.13 -2.81
N GLN A 41 2.66 9.99 -1.94
CA GLN A 41 4.05 10.37 -2.21
C GLN A 41 4.59 9.62 -3.44
N SER A 42 4.31 8.32 -3.56
CA SER A 42 4.72 7.51 -4.71
C SER A 42 4.08 7.97 -6.02
N SER A 43 2.82 8.40 -6.01
CA SER A 43 2.15 8.93 -7.20
C SER A 43 2.76 10.26 -7.67
N LEU A 44 3.33 11.06 -6.76
CA LEU A 44 3.96 12.34 -7.06
C LEU A 44 5.44 12.20 -7.44
N THR A 45 6.20 11.37 -6.73
CA THR A 45 7.66 11.23 -6.90
C THR A 45 8.06 10.07 -7.81
N LYS A 46 7.11 9.25 -8.28
CA LYS A 46 7.31 7.97 -8.99
C LYS A 46 8.13 6.92 -8.23
N TRP A 47 8.48 7.19 -6.97
CA TRP A 47 9.20 6.26 -6.12
C TRP A 47 8.20 5.49 -5.26
N CYS A 48 8.02 4.20 -5.54
CA CYS A 48 7.05 3.37 -4.83
C CYS A 48 7.75 2.40 -3.89
N LEU A 49 7.60 2.61 -2.58
CA LEU A 49 8.14 1.72 -1.55
C LEU A 49 7.60 0.28 -1.73
N LEU A 50 6.35 0.13 -2.18
CA LEU A 50 5.78 -1.16 -2.50
C LEU A 50 6.45 -1.82 -3.71
N GLU A 51 6.86 -1.03 -4.71
CA GLU A 51 7.60 -1.53 -5.87
C GLU A 51 9.02 -1.96 -5.49
N ASP A 52 9.66 -1.26 -4.54
CA ASP A 52 10.94 -1.65 -3.96
C ASP A 52 10.82 -2.97 -3.17
N ILE A 53 9.77 -3.11 -2.34
CA ILE A 53 9.47 -4.37 -1.63
C ILE A 53 9.21 -5.51 -2.63
N LEU A 54 8.40 -5.30 -3.67
CA LEU A 54 8.13 -6.33 -4.69
C LEU A 54 9.39 -6.69 -5.49
N SER A 55 10.23 -5.71 -5.80
CA SER A 55 11.54 -5.91 -6.44
C SER A 55 12.46 -6.74 -5.54
N LYS A 56 12.42 -6.49 -4.22
CA LYS A 56 13.18 -7.22 -3.19
C LYS A 56 12.65 -8.64 -2.96
N PHE A 57 11.34 -8.86 -3.14
CA PHE A 57 10.69 -10.17 -3.16
C PHE A 57 10.91 -10.96 -4.46
N GLY A 58 11.76 -10.47 -5.37
CA GLY A 58 12.15 -11.19 -6.57
C GLY A 58 11.20 -11.02 -7.76
N ILE A 59 10.18 -10.16 -7.66
CA ILE A 59 9.35 -9.77 -8.81
C ILE A 59 10.14 -8.76 -9.65
N LYS A 60 11.10 -9.28 -10.42
CA LYS A 60 11.82 -8.53 -11.44
C LYS A 60 10.89 -8.22 -12.63
N LYS A 61 11.26 -7.13 -13.32
CA LYS A 61 10.51 -6.34 -14.32
C LYS A 61 9.41 -7.04 -15.11
#